data_AF-A0A923SWB6-F1
#
_entry.id   AF-A0A923SWB6-F1
#
_cell.length_a   1.000
_cell.length_b   1.000
_cell.length_c   1.000
_cell.angle_alpha   90.00
_cell.angle_beta   90.00
_cell.angle_gamma   90.00
#
_symmetry.space_group_name_H-M   'P 1'
#
loop_
_entity.id
_entity.type
_entity.pdbx_description
1 polymer ?
#
loop_
_entity_poly.entity_id
_entity_poly.type
_entity_poly.pdbx_seq_one_letter_code
_entity_poly.pdbx_strand_id
1 'polypeptide(L)'
;MQEQEFRHLLGKVRDAATGGKDAWSVQSTGEKLAVAVTLNRFDWLQAMDYTIAEAIERIGPEWTTMIPAVARLVLDEAQEDDFI
;
A
#
# COMPACT_ATOMS: atom_id res chain seq x y z
N MET A 1 15.00 -12.59 -1.06
CA MET A 1 14.82 -11.14 -0.91
C MET A 1 13.44 -10.71 -1.38
N GLN A 2 13.08 -10.88 -2.66
CA GLN A 2 11.74 -10.53 -3.20
C GLN A 2 10.54 -11.01 -2.36
N GLU A 3 10.56 -12.28 -1.90
CA GLU A 3 9.47 -12.84 -1.09
C GLU A 3 9.33 -12.19 0.31
N GLN A 4 10.43 -11.74 0.92
CA GLN A 4 10.38 -11.08 2.22
C GLN A 4 9.79 -9.67 2.08
N GLU A 5 10.23 -8.93 1.08
CA GLU A 5 9.72 -7.59 0.76
C GLU A 5 8.24 -7.64 0.36
N PHE A 6 7.84 -8.66 -0.41
CA PHE A 6 6.43 -8.88 -0.77
C PHE A 6 5.55 -9.05 0.47
N ARG A 7 5.94 -9.96 1.39
CA ARG A 7 5.20 -10.18 2.64
C ARG A 7 5.19 -8.95 3.53
N HIS A 8 6.29 -8.20 3.55
CA HIS A 8 6.40 -6.96 4.31
C HIS A 8 5.42 -5.91 3.79
N LEU A 9 5.42 -5.64 2.48
CA LEU A 9 4.48 -4.72 1.85
C LEU A 9 3.03 -5.17 2.06
N LEU A 10 2.73 -6.46 1.84
CA LEU A 10 1.39 -7.01 2.05
C LEU A 10 0.90 -6.80 3.49
N GLY A 11 1.75 -7.03 4.49
CA GLY A 11 1.41 -6.77 5.89
C GLY A 11 1.05 -5.29 6.14
N LYS A 12 1.87 -4.36 5.63
CA LYS A 12 1.63 -2.92 5.76
C LYS A 12 0.36 -2.45 5.06
N VAL A 13 0.05 -3.04 3.91
CA VAL A 13 -1.18 -2.73 3.17
C VAL A 13 -2.40 -3.25 3.91
N ARG A 14 -2.37 -4.48 4.45
CA ARG A 14 -3.46 -5.03 5.25
C ARG A 14 -3.73 -4.21 6.51
N ASP A 15 -2.68 -3.87 7.27
CA ASP A 15 -2.80 -3.02 8.46
C ASP A 15 -3.52 -1.71 8.14
N ALA A 16 -3.18 -1.08 7.01
CA ALA A 16 -3.80 0.17 6.57
C ALA A 16 -5.19 -0.01 5.94
N ALA A 17 -5.47 -1.15 5.29
CA ALA A 17 -6.79 -1.47 4.75
C ALA A 17 -7.81 -1.63 5.89
N THR A 18 -7.45 -2.33 6.96
CA THR A 18 -8.30 -2.53 8.14
C THR A 18 -8.31 -1.31 9.07
N GLY A 19 -7.13 -0.77 9.40
CA GLY A 19 -6.96 0.30 10.38
C GLY A 19 -7.03 1.72 9.82
N GLY A 20 -7.23 1.86 8.50
CA GLY A 20 -7.39 3.14 7.82
C GLY A 20 -6.18 4.07 7.98
N LYS A 21 -6.48 5.38 8.04
CA LYS A 21 -5.46 6.44 8.04
C LYS A 21 -4.56 6.38 9.27
N ASP A 22 -5.06 5.92 10.41
CA ASP A 22 -4.30 5.86 11.66
C ASP A 22 -3.17 4.81 11.55
N ALA A 23 -3.49 3.60 11.08
CA ALA A 23 -2.52 2.55 10.84
C ALA A 23 -1.51 2.89 9.73
N TRP A 24 -1.95 3.63 8.71
CA TRP A 24 -1.05 4.17 7.68
C TRP A 24 -0.11 5.27 8.22
N SER A 25 -0.60 6.15 9.09
CA SER A 25 0.14 7.33 9.56
C SER A 25 1.40 7.02 10.37
N VAL A 26 1.50 5.82 10.95
CA VAL A 26 2.65 5.37 11.75
C VAL A 26 3.74 4.66 10.94
N GLN A 27 3.49 4.39 9.65
CA GLN A 27 4.46 3.72 8.78
C GLN A 27 5.59 4.67 8.34
N SER A 28 6.69 4.11 7.83
CA SER A 28 7.77 4.90 7.24
C SER A 28 7.29 5.63 5.98
N THR A 29 7.99 6.68 5.56
CA THR A 29 7.61 7.46 4.38
C THR A 29 7.53 6.60 3.11
N GLY A 30 8.45 5.67 2.90
CA GLY A 30 8.42 4.78 1.74
C GLY A 30 7.22 3.82 1.76
N GLU A 31 6.93 3.25 2.93
CA GLU A 31 5.76 2.39 3.15
C GLU A 31 4.47 3.16 2.92
N LYS A 32 4.35 4.38 3.47
CA LYS A 32 3.17 5.23 3.28
C LYS A 32 2.85 5.45 1.81
N LEU A 33 3.85 5.75 1.00
CA LEU A 33 3.69 5.96 -0.44
C LEU A 33 3.27 4.65 -1.12
N ALA A 34 3.94 3.54 -0.84
CA ALA A 34 3.62 2.25 -1.43
C ALA A 34 2.21 1.79 -1.07
N VAL A 35 1.82 1.92 0.19
CA VAL A 35 0.48 1.57 0.68
C VAL A 35 -0.59 2.47 0.07
N ALA A 36 -0.36 3.79 0.02
CA ALA A 36 -1.32 4.72 -0.56
C ALA A 36 -1.54 4.44 -2.07
N VAL A 37 -0.48 4.12 -2.82
CA VAL A 37 -0.60 3.71 -4.23
C VAL A 37 -1.34 2.37 -4.34
N THR A 38 -1.00 1.39 -3.50
CA THR A 38 -1.62 0.05 -3.53
C THR A 38 -3.12 0.08 -3.24
N LEU A 39 -3.54 0.90 -2.28
CA LEU A 39 -4.95 1.06 -1.90
C LEU A 39 -5.69 2.12 -2.73
N ASN A 40 -5.04 2.68 -3.76
CA ASN A 40 -5.58 3.76 -4.59
C ASN A 40 -6.06 4.98 -3.78
N ARG A 41 -5.35 5.32 -2.68
CA ARG A 41 -5.64 6.44 -1.78
C ARG A 41 -4.87 7.69 -2.17
N PHE A 42 -5.32 8.33 -3.26
CA PHE A 42 -4.74 9.60 -3.71
C PHE A 42 -4.79 10.69 -2.63
N ASP A 43 -5.83 10.70 -1.79
CA ASP A 43 -5.97 11.63 -0.68
C ASP A 43 -4.86 11.48 0.38
N TRP A 44 -4.31 10.27 0.54
CA TRP A 44 -3.18 10.03 1.45
C TRP A 44 -1.85 10.52 0.87
N LEU A 45 -1.65 10.38 -0.45
CA LEU A 45 -0.51 10.99 -1.13
C LEU A 45 -0.58 12.53 -1.05
N GLN A 46 -1.76 13.09 -1.28
CA GLN A 46 -1.98 14.53 -1.19
C GLN A 46 -1.73 15.05 0.24
N ALA A 47 -2.10 14.30 1.28
CA ALA A 47 -1.81 14.67 2.66
C ALA A 47 -0.31 14.73 3.00
N MET A 48 0.55 14.19 2.13
CA MET A 48 2.01 14.25 2.23
C MET A 48 2.63 15.20 1.19
N ASP A 49 1.81 15.90 0.41
CA ASP A 49 2.23 16.74 -0.72
C ASP A 49 2.97 15.97 -1.83
N TYR A 50 2.60 14.70 -2.08
CA TYR A 50 3.14 13.89 -3.18
C TYR A 50 2.15 13.74 -4.34
N THR A 51 2.67 13.84 -5.56
CA THR A 51 1.99 13.32 -6.76
C THR A 51 2.19 11.81 -6.89
N ILE A 52 1.37 11.17 -7.74
CA ILE A 52 1.52 9.73 -8.05
C ILE A 52 2.89 9.45 -8.69
N ALA A 53 3.36 10.33 -9.57
CA ALA A 53 4.65 10.16 -10.25
C ALA A 53 5.83 10.20 -9.26
N GLU A 54 5.85 11.19 -8.37
CA GLU A 54 6.90 11.30 -7.33
C GLU A 54 6.82 10.14 -6.33
N ALA A 55 5.62 9.69 -5.99
CA ALA A 55 5.43 8.51 -5.15
C ALA A 55 6.07 7.27 -5.79
N ILE A 56 5.77 7.00 -7.06
CA ILE A 56 6.34 5.86 -7.80
C ILE A 56 7.87 5.95 -7.88
N GLU A 57 8.40 7.13 -8.20
CA GLU A 57 9.85 7.35 -8.24
C GLU A 57 10.51 7.03 -6.90
N ARG A 58 9.89 7.46 -5.79
CA ARG A 58 10.42 7.29 -4.43
C ARG A 58 10.26 5.88 -3.88
N ILE A 59 9.17 5.19 -4.22
CA ILE A 59 8.97 3.76 -3.87
C ILE A 59 10.05 2.90 -4.53
N GLY A 60 10.44 3.26 -5.76
CA GLY A 60 11.45 2.54 -6.52
C GLY A 60 10.90 1.27 -7.18
N PRO A 61 11.69 0.68 -8.09
CA PRO A 61 11.22 -0.37 -8.99
C PRO A 61 10.89 -1.68 -8.28
N GLU A 62 11.65 -2.06 -7.24
CA GLU A 62 11.44 -3.32 -6.51
C GLU A 62 10.01 -3.40 -5.97
N TRP A 63 9.62 -2.43 -5.15
CA TRP A 63 8.29 -2.40 -4.56
C TRP A 63 7.20 -2.08 -5.58
N THR A 64 7.44 -1.18 -6.53
CA THR A 64 6.45 -0.82 -7.57
C THR A 64 6.00 -2.03 -8.39
N THR A 65 6.90 -2.98 -8.68
CA THR A 65 6.53 -4.19 -9.43
C THR A 65 5.61 -5.14 -8.64
N MET A 66 5.64 -5.08 -7.31
CA MET A 66 4.82 -5.92 -6.43
C MET A 66 3.42 -5.34 -6.16
N ILE A 67 3.27 -4.02 -6.27
CA ILE A 67 2.01 -3.29 -6.00
C ILE A 67 0.79 -3.95 -6.65
N PRO A 68 0.77 -4.27 -7.96
CA PRO A 68 -0.42 -4.83 -8.59
C PRO A 68 -0.84 -6.20 -8.01
N ALA A 69 0.12 -7.01 -7.59
CA ALA A 69 -0.15 -8.31 -6.99
C ALA A 69 -0.70 -8.17 -5.56
N VAL A 70 -0.10 -7.29 -4.75
CA VAL A 70 -0.58 -7.00 -3.39
C VAL A 70 -1.98 -6.38 -3.42
N ALA A 71 -2.23 -5.43 -4.33
CA ALA A 71 -3.54 -4.78 -4.46
C ALA A 71 -4.66 -5.78 -4.77
N ARG A 72 -4.41 -6.74 -5.67
CA ARG A 72 -5.39 -7.80 -5.98
C ARG A 72 -5.67 -8.67 -4.77
N LEU A 73 -4.62 -9.12 -4.07
CA LEU A 73 -4.79 -9.99 -2.90
C LEU A 73 -5.68 -9.35 -1.83
N VAL A 74 -5.44 -8.08 -1.53
CA VAL A 74 -6.20 -7.34 -0.51
C VAL A 74 -7.63 -7.05 -0.97
N LEU A 75 -7.84 -6.81 -2.26
CA LEU A 75 -9.18 -6.65 -2.82
C LEU A 75 -9.98 -7.96 -2.76
N ASP A 76 -9.34 -9.08 -3.09
CA ASP A 76 -9.96 -10.40 -3.05
C ASP A 76 -10.34 -10.76 -1.60
N GLU A 77 -9.45 -10.51 -0.63
CA GLU A 77 -9.71 -10.68 0.80
C GLU A 77 -10.89 -9.83 1.30
N ALA A 78 -10.94 -8.55 0.92
CA ALA A 78 -12.04 -7.67 1.31
C ALA A 78 -13.38 -8.11 0.71
N GLN A 79 -13.38 -8.72 -0.49
CA GLN A 79 -14.59 -9.28 -1.09
C GLN A 79 -15.05 -10.55 -0.36
N GLU A 80 -14.13 -11.40 0.08
CA GLU A 80 -14.48 -12.61 0.86
C GLU A 80 -15.14 -12.26 2.20
N ASP A 81 -14.67 -11.21 2.87
CA ASP A 81 -15.24 -10.74 4.14
C ASP A 81 -16.68 -10.20 4.00
N ASP A 82 -17.06 -9.66 2.83
CA ASP A 82 -18.41 -9.14 2.56
C ASP A 82 -19.49 -10.26 2.42
N PHE A 83 -19.09 -11.53 2.29
CA PHE A 83 -20.01 -12.67 2.10
C PHE A 83 -20.29 -13.51 3.36
N ILE A 84 -19.75 -13.13 4.53
CA ILE A 84 -19.92 -13.86 5.82
C ILE A 84 -20.75 -13.03 6.81
#